data_AF-A0A6B2GBZ4-F1
#
_entry.id   AF-A0A6B2GBZ4-F1
#
_cell.length_a   1.000
_cell.length_b   1.000
_cell.length_c   1.000
_cell.angle_alpha   90.00
_cell.angle_beta   90.00
_cell.angle_gamma   90.00
#
_symmetry.space_group_name_H-M   'P 1'
#
loop_
_entity.id
_entity.type
_entity.pdbx_description
1 polymer ?
#
loop_
_entity_poly.entity_id
_entity_poly.type
_entity_poly.pdbx_seq_one_letter_code
_entity_poly.pdbx_strand_id
1 'polypeptide(L)'
;MHLKSEDFKEKVKQLENAPFDKSPGAQITRLTKSGSRYLNLNPYEVLQVSTDATMETIKSHFRQLSKLVHPDKNKDQVERAQVAFEIISNSLKILDVAEQRGKLRLIIDEAMGVFNIKLKELRQEAKKNGFPGIDE
;
A
#
# COMPACT_ATOMS: atom_id res chain seq x y z
N MET A 1 -13.55 -24.65 -0.28
CA MET A 1 -13.99 -24.14 1.04
C MET A 1 -14.91 -22.96 0.82
N HIS A 2 -16.22 -23.13 1.01
CA HIS A 2 -17.14 -21.99 1.07
C HIS A 2 -16.98 -21.36 2.46
N LEU A 3 -16.33 -20.19 2.53
CA LEU A 3 -16.37 -19.34 3.72
C LEU A 3 -17.81 -18.89 3.93
N LYS A 4 -18.37 -19.10 5.12
CA LYS A 4 -19.70 -18.58 5.45
C LYS A 4 -19.66 -17.05 5.41
N SER A 5 -20.74 -16.42 4.96
CA SER A 5 -20.84 -14.96 4.80
C SER A 5 -20.44 -14.18 6.07
N GLU A 6 -20.78 -14.69 7.25
CA GLU A 6 -20.41 -14.11 8.55
C GLU A 6 -18.90 -14.14 8.78
N ASP A 7 -18.25 -15.30 8.58
CA ASP A 7 -16.80 -15.46 8.71
C ASP A 7 -16.02 -14.53 7.76
N PHE A 8 -16.58 -14.25 6.58
CA PHE A 8 -15.99 -13.31 5.63
C PHE A 8 -16.06 -11.86 6.14
N LYS A 9 -17.24 -11.41 6.58
CA LYS A 9 -17.42 -10.05 7.13
C LYS A 9 -16.53 -9.81 8.35
N GLU A 10 -16.42 -10.80 9.23
CA GLU A 10 -15.60 -10.69 10.43
C GLU A 10 -14.11 -10.62 10.09
N LYS A 11 -13.63 -11.42 9.12
CA LYS A 11 -12.26 -11.34 8.60
C LYS A 11 -11.96 -10.00 7.92
N VAL A 12 -12.89 -9.47 7.13
CA VAL A 12 -12.73 -8.14 6.49
C VAL A 12 -12.59 -7.06 7.55
N LYS A 13 -13.48 -7.05 8.56
CA LYS A 13 -13.43 -6.10 9.67
C LYS A 13 -12.14 -6.20 10.48
N GLN A 14 -11.61 -7.42 10.67
CA GLN A 14 -10.31 -7.62 11.32
C GLN A 14 -9.15 -7.10 10.49
N LEU A 15 -9.20 -7.21 9.15
CA LEU A 15 -8.18 -6.66 8.26
C LEU A 15 -8.22 -5.13 8.21
N GLU A 16 -9.40 -4.52 8.20
CA GLU A 16 -9.58 -3.07 8.21
C GLU A 16 -9.05 -2.43 9.49
N ASN A 17 -9.21 -3.11 10.63
CA ASN A 17 -8.78 -2.62 11.94
C ASN A 17 -7.44 -3.19 12.40
N ALA A 18 -6.73 -3.95 11.54
CA ALA A 18 -5.47 -4.56 11.92
C ALA A 18 -4.45 -3.46 12.26
N PRO A 19 -3.87 -3.45 13.48
CA PRO A 19 -2.88 -2.45 13.84
C PRO A 19 -1.70 -2.56 12.89
N PHE A 20 -1.27 -1.42 12.36
CA PHE A 20 -0.13 -1.37 11.46
C PHE A 20 1.14 -1.83 12.20
N ASP A 21 1.65 -3.00 11.83
CA ASP A 21 2.85 -3.57 12.43
C ASP A 21 4.11 -2.85 11.90
N LYS A 22 4.65 -1.97 12.74
CA LYS A 22 5.90 -1.22 12.50
C LYS A 22 7.15 -2.05 12.77
N SER A 23 7.03 -3.33 13.10
CA SER A 23 8.19 -4.18 13.37
C SER A 23 9.10 -4.31 12.13
N PRO A 24 10.43 -4.34 12.31
CA PRO A 24 11.37 -4.54 11.20
C PRO A 24 11.03 -5.76 10.31
N GLY A 25 10.70 -6.89 10.93
CA GLY A 25 10.36 -8.13 10.23
C GLY A 25 9.09 -8.01 9.37
N ALA A 26 8.06 -7.33 9.86
CA ALA A 26 6.84 -7.10 9.10
C ALA A 26 7.08 -6.17 7.91
N GLN A 27 7.87 -5.12 8.09
CA GLN A 27 8.21 -4.18 7.00
C GLN A 27 9.03 -4.85 5.91
N ILE A 28 10.04 -5.65 6.29
CA ILE A 28 10.84 -6.42 5.33
C ILE A 28 9.95 -7.44 4.62
N THR A 29 9.09 -8.16 5.34
CA THR A 29 8.17 -9.13 4.73
C THR A 29 7.18 -8.49 3.78
N ARG A 30 6.60 -7.33 4.11
CA ARG A 30 5.72 -6.58 3.21
C ARG A 30 6.42 -6.28 1.88
N LEU A 31 7.67 -5.82 1.95
CA LEU A 31 8.44 -5.35 0.79
C LEU A 31 9.02 -6.49 -0.03
N THR A 32 9.33 -7.64 0.58
CA THR A 32 10.02 -8.76 -0.10
C THR A 32 9.16 -10.01 -0.31
N LYS A 33 7.90 -10.06 0.14
CA LYS A 33 7.05 -11.24 -0.04
C LYS A 33 6.85 -11.57 -1.52
N SER A 34 6.51 -12.81 -1.82
CA SER A 34 6.05 -13.19 -3.16
C SER A 34 4.87 -12.31 -3.59
N GLY A 35 4.90 -11.83 -4.84
CA GLY A 35 3.90 -10.89 -5.35
C GLY A 35 4.12 -9.41 -4.98
N SER A 36 5.15 -9.08 -4.19
CA SER A 36 5.50 -7.68 -3.86
C SER A 36 5.86 -6.83 -5.07
N ARG A 37 6.29 -7.45 -6.19
CA ARG A 37 6.66 -6.73 -7.43
C ARG A 37 5.59 -5.75 -7.91
N TYR A 38 4.32 -6.15 -7.91
CA TYR A 38 3.21 -5.30 -8.37
C TYR A 38 2.79 -4.29 -7.29
N LEU A 39 2.80 -4.71 -6.02
CA LEU A 39 2.46 -3.84 -4.89
C LEU A 39 3.48 -2.71 -4.72
N ASN A 40 4.74 -2.95 -5.05
CA ASN A 40 5.82 -1.98 -4.93
C ASN A 40 5.95 -1.05 -6.16
N LEU A 41 5.08 -1.16 -7.17
CA LEU A 41 5.07 -0.23 -8.31
C LEU A 41 4.64 1.18 -7.91
N ASN A 42 3.80 1.29 -6.87
CA ASN A 42 3.38 2.57 -6.35
C ASN A 42 4.36 3.04 -5.25
N PRO A 43 5.20 4.06 -5.51
CA PRO A 43 6.18 4.52 -4.52
C PRO A 43 5.53 5.17 -3.28
N TYR A 44 4.29 5.67 -3.39
CA TYR A 44 3.55 6.19 -2.23
C TYR A 44 3.14 5.06 -1.28
N GLU A 45 2.69 3.92 -1.82
CA GLU A 45 2.38 2.73 -1.02
C GLU A 45 3.63 2.13 -0.38
N VAL A 46 4.75 2.10 -1.10
CA VAL A 46 6.03 1.62 -0.57
C VAL A 46 6.49 2.45 0.62
N LEU A 47 6.41 3.78 0.51
CA LEU A 47 6.80 4.71 1.58
C LEU A 47 5.69 4.95 2.60
N GLN A 48 4.50 4.41 2.36
CA GLN A 48 3.31 4.55 3.20
C GLN A 48 2.94 6.00 3.49
N VAL A 49 2.86 6.78 2.43
CA VAL A 49 2.44 8.16 2.48
C VAL A 49 1.24 8.38 1.57
N SER A 50 0.44 9.39 1.86
CA SER A 50 -0.60 9.85 0.94
C SER A 50 0.02 10.35 -0.37
N THR A 51 -0.72 10.22 -1.47
CA THR A 51 -0.39 10.80 -2.78
C THR A 51 -0.29 12.33 -2.74
N ASP A 52 -0.94 12.96 -1.76
CA ASP A 52 -0.91 14.41 -1.53
C ASP A 52 0.20 14.83 -0.54
N ALA A 53 1.00 13.88 -0.05
CA ALA A 53 2.04 14.16 0.92
C ALA A 53 3.10 15.13 0.38
N THR A 54 3.55 16.03 1.26
CA THR A 54 4.66 16.94 0.94
C THR A 54 5.98 16.17 0.86
N MET A 55 6.96 16.75 0.17
CA MET A 55 8.30 16.14 0.12
C MET A 55 8.97 16.03 1.49
N GLU A 56 8.64 16.91 2.43
CA GLU A 56 9.11 16.81 3.81
C GLU A 56 8.55 15.55 4.49
N THR A 57 7.25 15.31 4.36
CA THR A 57 6.57 14.12 4.89
C THR A 57 7.13 12.85 4.26
N ILE A 58 7.33 12.84 2.93
CA ILE A 58 7.92 11.72 2.17
C ILE A 58 9.32 11.39 2.71
N LYS A 59 10.20 12.40 2.82
CA LYS A 59 11.56 12.22 3.34
C LYS A 59 11.56 11.76 4.80
N SER A 60 10.60 12.23 5.60
CA SER A 60 10.43 11.79 6.99
C SER A 60 10.10 10.30 7.09
N HIS A 61 9.11 9.83 6.32
CA HIS A 61 8.72 8.42 6.29
C HIS A 61 9.83 7.52 5.75
N PHE A 62 10.52 7.96 4.70
CA PHE A 62 11.70 7.25 4.20
C PHE A 62 12.75 7.04 5.29
N ARG A 63 13.08 8.08 6.08
CA ARG A 63 14.06 7.96 7.18
C ARG A 63 13.60 6.98 8.25
N GLN A 64 12.31 6.97 8.58
CA GLN A 64 11.75 6.03 9.56
C GLN A 64 11.82 4.59 9.05
N LEU A 65 11.35 4.35 7.82
CA LEU A 65 11.39 3.02 7.19
C LEU A 65 12.83 2.52 7.01
N SER A 66 13.74 3.39 6.57
CA SER A 66 15.16 3.09 6.44
C SER A 66 15.75 2.55 7.74
N LYS A 67 15.43 3.18 8.87
CA LYS A 67 15.90 2.71 10.19
C LYS A 67 15.33 1.35 10.58
N LEU A 68 14.13 1.00 10.11
CA LEU A 68 13.49 -0.28 10.40
C LEU A 68 14.08 -1.39 9.52
N VAL A 69 14.28 -1.14 8.23
CA VAL A 69 14.68 -2.18 7.26
C VAL A 69 16.18 -2.23 6.99
N HIS A 70 17.01 -1.38 7.63
CA HIS A 70 18.46 -1.34 7.37
C HIS A 70 19.13 -2.70 7.62
N PRO A 71 20.00 -3.18 6.73
CA PRO A 71 20.68 -4.47 6.88
C PRO A 71 21.50 -4.59 8.17
N ASP A 72 22.23 -3.54 8.58
CA ASP A 72 23.01 -3.54 9.84
C ASP A 72 22.20 -3.88 11.09
N LYS A 73 20.91 -3.55 11.10
CA LYS A 73 20.01 -3.79 12.23
C LYS A 73 19.24 -5.12 12.11
N ASN A 74 19.21 -5.71 10.92
CA ASN A 74 18.48 -6.93 10.59
C ASN A 74 19.46 -8.04 10.17
N LYS A 75 20.43 -8.33 11.04
CA LYS A 75 21.56 -9.23 10.77
C LYS A 75 21.15 -10.69 10.53
N ASP A 76 19.97 -11.07 10.99
CA ASP A 76 19.34 -12.37 10.79
C ASP A 76 18.77 -12.56 9.36
N GLN A 77 18.54 -11.47 8.63
CA GLN A 77 17.91 -11.50 7.31
C GLN A 77 18.48 -10.43 6.36
N VAL A 78 19.81 -10.29 6.36
CA VAL A 78 20.55 -9.22 5.65
C VAL A 78 20.15 -9.08 4.19
N GLU A 79 20.06 -10.18 3.44
CA GLU A 79 19.72 -10.13 2.02
C GLU A 79 18.31 -9.54 1.78
N ARG A 80 17.33 -9.97 2.58
CA ARG A 80 15.95 -9.46 2.49
C ARG A 80 15.88 -8.00 2.94
N ALA A 81 16.62 -7.65 3.99
CA ALA A 81 16.72 -6.28 4.47
C ALA A 81 17.33 -5.35 3.41
N GLN A 82 18.38 -5.80 2.72
CA GLN A 82 19.00 -5.07 1.62
C GLN A 82 18.01 -4.81 0.48
N VAL A 83 17.29 -5.84 0.03
CA VAL A 83 16.25 -5.72 -1.00
C VAL A 83 15.16 -4.73 -0.56
N ALA A 84 14.68 -4.84 0.67
CA ALA A 84 13.68 -3.92 1.24
C ALA A 84 14.19 -2.46 1.26
N PHE A 85 15.45 -2.26 1.66
CA PHE A 85 16.09 -0.95 1.69
C PHE A 85 16.23 -0.34 0.28
N GLU A 86 16.58 -1.15 -0.72
CA GLU A 86 16.65 -0.71 -2.11
C GLU A 86 15.28 -0.29 -2.65
N ILE A 87 14.23 -1.05 -2.34
CA ILE A 87 12.86 -0.73 -2.76
C ILE A 87 12.41 0.64 -2.23
N ILE A 88 12.60 0.91 -0.94
CA ILE A 88 12.24 2.21 -0.35
C ILE A 88 13.13 3.35 -0.89
N SER A 89 14.41 3.07 -1.16
CA SER A 89 15.35 4.05 -1.72
C SER A 89 14.99 4.44 -3.15
N ASN A 90 14.63 3.46 -3.97
CA ASN A 90 14.18 3.69 -5.33
C ASN A 90 12.86 4.46 -5.36
N SER A 91 11.94 4.15 -4.44
CA SER A 91 10.68 4.88 -4.31
C SER A 91 10.88 6.35 -3.96
N LEU A 92 11.81 6.66 -3.04
CA LEU A 92 12.18 8.05 -2.75
C LEU A 92 12.78 8.74 -3.98
N LYS A 93 13.70 8.09 -4.70
CA LYS A 93 14.32 8.67 -5.91
C LYS A 93 13.28 9.04 -6.96
N ILE A 94 12.29 8.17 -7.19
CA ILE A 94 11.19 8.44 -8.13
C ILE A 94 10.37 9.67 -7.68
N LEU A 95 10.02 9.72 -6.39
CA LEU A 95 9.21 10.81 -5.86
C LEU A 95 9.97 12.14 -5.71
N ASP A 96 11.30 12.12 -5.60
CA ASP A 96 12.12 13.34 -5.50
C ASP A 96 12.15 14.10 -6.85
N VAL A 97 11.96 13.40 -7.98
CA VAL A 97 11.82 14.02 -9.30
C VAL A 97 10.40 14.58 -9.48
N ALA A 98 10.27 15.91 -9.46
CA ALA A 98 8.98 16.60 -9.52
C ALA A 98 8.12 16.20 -10.73
N GLU A 99 8.73 16.04 -11.90
CA GLU A 99 8.03 15.61 -13.13
C GLU A 99 7.45 14.19 -12.99
N GLN A 100 8.25 13.24 -12.47
CA GLN A 100 7.79 11.86 -12.25
C GLN A 100 6.69 11.80 -11.20
N ARG A 101 6.86 12.55 -10.10
CA ARG A 101 5.86 12.67 -9.04
C ARG A 101 4.52 13.22 -9.58
N GLY A 102 4.58 14.23 -10.44
CA GLY A 102 3.41 14.78 -11.12
C GLY A 102 2.72 13.77 -12.02
N LYS A 103 3.47 13.04 -12.85
CA LYS A 103 2.92 11.98 -13.71
C LYS A 103 2.25 10.87 -12.91
N LEU A 104 2.89 10.41 -11.83
CA LEU A 104 2.33 9.38 -10.95
C LEU A 104 1.03 9.84 -10.31
N ARG A 105 0.96 11.09 -9.85
CA ARG A 105 -0.25 11.65 -9.27
C ARG A 105 -1.40 11.65 -10.29
N LEU A 106 -1.16 12.10 -11.52
CA LEU A 106 -2.17 12.07 -12.58
C LEU A 106 -2.69 10.65 -12.85
N ILE A 107 -1.79 9.67 -12.96
CA ILE A 107 -2.16 8.27 -13.18
C ILE A 107 -3.03 7.74 -12.03
N ILE A 108 -2.65 8.04 -10.79
CA ILE A 108 -3.41 7.58 -9.61
C ILE A 108 -4.77 8.28 -9.53
N ASP A 109 -4.82 9.58 -9.76
CA ASP A 109 -6.07 10.36 -9.73
C ASP A 109 -7.05 9.86 -10.80
N GLU A 110 -6.56 9.59 -12.02
CA GLU A 110 -7.37 9.00 -13.11
C GLU A 110 -7.87 7.61 -12.73
N ALA A 111 -7.00 6.74 -12.23
CA ALA A 111 -7.37 5.38 -11.80
C ALA A 111 -8.43 5.40 -10.69
N MET A 112 -8.28 6.29 -9.71
CA MET A 112 -9.26 6.46 -8.63
C MET A 112 -10.59 7.02 -9.16
N GLY A 113 -10.55 7.95 -10.11
CA GLY A 113 -11.74 8.46 -10.79
C GLY A 113 -12.53 7.36 -11.49
N VAL A 114 -11.85 6.55 -12.31
CA VAL A 114 -12.44 5.40 -13.02
C VAL A 114 -12.99 4.38 -12.02
N PHE A 115 -12.22 4.05 -10.98
CA PHE A 115 -12.65 3.12 -9.94
C PHE A 115 -13.92 3.59 -9.24
N ASN A 116 -14.01 4.87 -8.85
CA ASN A 116 -15.18 5.43 -8.16
C ASN A 116 -16.43 5.39 -9.04
N ILE A 117 -16.29 5.68 -10.34
CA ILE A 117 -17.40 5.53 -11.31
C ILE A 117 -17.83 4.07 -11.35
N LYS A 118 -16.89 3.14 -11.49
CA LYS A 118 -17.23 1.72 -11.60
C LYS A 118 -17.86 1.17 -10.34
N LEU A 119 -17.36 1.58 -9.18
CA LEU A 119 -17.92 1.23 -7.88
C LEU A 119 -19.37 1.73 -7.75
N LYS A 120 -19.66 2.95 -8.21
CA LYS A 120 -21.01 3.51 -8.22
C LYS A 120 -21.96 2.69 -9.10
N GLU A 121 -21.53 2.28 -10.30
CA GLU A 121 -22.31 1.40 -11.18
C GLU A 121 -22.62 0.05 -10.52
N LEU A 122 -21.59 -0.62 -10.00
CA LEU A 122 -21.74 -1.92 -9.34
C LEU A 122 -22.68 -1.85 -8.13
N ARG A 123 -22.61 -0.77 -7.35
CA ARG A 123 -23.54 -0.52 -6.24
C ARG A 123 -24.98 -0.35 -6.72
N GLN A 124 -25.21 0.32 -7.86
CA GLN A 124 -26.55 0.46 -8.44
C GLN A 124 -27.09 -0.87 -8.97
N GLU A 125 -26.26 -1.65 -9.65
CA GLU A 125 -26.60 -2.99 -10.12
C GLU A 125 -26.93 -3.94 -8.97
N ALA A 126 -26.14 -3.93 -7.89
CA ALA A 126 -26.39 -4.71 -6.70
C ALA A 126 -27.77 -4.39 -6.08
N LYS A 127 -28.12 -3.10 -5.98
CA LYS A 127 -29.44 -2.65 -5.51
C LYS A 127 -30.57 -3.12 -6.43
N LYS A 128 -30.40 -3.05 -7.76
CA LYS A 128 -31.38 -3.54 -8.75
C LYS A 128 -31.60 -5.06 -8.65
N ASN A 129 -30.53 -5.81 -8.39
CA ASN A 129 -30.56 -7.27 -8.28
C ASN A 129 -30.99 -7.77 -6.89
N GLY A 130 -31.39 -6.86 -5.97
CA GLY A 130 -31.87 -7.23 -4.64
C GLY A 130 -30.79 -7.70 -3.67
N PHE A 131 -29.50 -7.48 -3.97
CA PHE A 131 -28.43 -7.72 -3.01
C PHE A 131 -28.48 -6.64 -1.92
N PRO A 132 -28.26 -7.00 -0.64
CA PRO A 132 -28.21 -6.03 0.45
C PRO A 132 -27.15 -4.96 0.13
N GLY A 133 -27.51 -3.70 0.34
CA GLY A 133 -26.59 -2.58 0.12
C GLY A 133 -25.32 -2.78 0.94
N ILE A 134 -24.16 -2.65 0.28
CA ILE A 134 -22.90 -2.47 0.99
C ILE A 134 -22.94 -1.03 1.51
N ASP A 135 -23.13 -0.87 2.82
CA ASP A 135 -23.10 0.43 3.48
C ASP A 135 -21.71 1.10 3.27
N GLU A 136 -21.71 2.43 3.25
CA GLU A 136 -20.51 3.28 3.05
C GLU A 136 -19.53 3.26 4.22
#